data_AF-A0A931JZ01-F1
#
_entry.id   AF-A0A931JZ01-F1
#
_cell.length_a   1.000
_cell.length_b   1.000
_cell.length_c   1.000
_cell.angle_alpha   90.00
_cell.angle_beta   90.00
_cell.angle_gamma   90.00
#
_symmetry.space_group_name_H-M   'P 1'
#
loop_
_entity.id
_entity.type
_entity.pdbx_description
1 polymer ?
#
loop_
_entity_poly.entity_id
_entity_poly.type
_entity_poly.pdbx_seq_one_letter_code
_entity_poly.pdbx_strand_id
1 'polypeptide(L)'
;MSSSFKGLDLFGSGPHRFSVGPRGQLITANFFNGGGDAGSTLQGLIAWQVVVKGRLVAASEAALNALREAVLAQLEATPTPGDLVDTHGRTWSGMSFVTFQEGDRVDRGRVWSVSYTATFLHL
;
A
#
# COMPACT_ATOMS: atom_id res chain seq x y z
N MET A 1 17.56 8.68 0.47
CA MET A 1 16.98 7.96 -0.69
C MET A 1 15.49 8.25 -0.71
N SER A 2 14.88 8.42 -1.88
CA SER A 2 13.44 8.57 -2.00
C SER A 2 12.75 7.21 -1.92
N SER A 3 11.55 7.19 -1.34
CA SER A 3 10.64 6.05 -1.44
C SER A 3 10.20 5.85 -2.89
N SER A 4 10.07 4.62 -3.36
CA SER A 4 9.59 4.38 -4.74
C SER A 4 8.83 3.06 -4.88
N PHE A 5 8.03 2.98 -5.94
CA PHE A 5 7.42 1.73 -6.41
C PHE A 5 7.71 1.58 -7.90
N LYS A 6 8.25 0.43 -8.32
CA LYS A 6 8.73 0.20 -9.70
C LYS A 6 9.72 1.29 -10.17
N GLY A 7 10.50 1.85 -9.24
CA GLY A 7 11.42 2.95 -9.51
C GLY A 7 10.79 4.34 -9.64
N LEU A 8 9.46 4.47 -9.52
CA LEU A 8 8.77 5.77 -9.54
C LEU A 8 8.59 6.32 -8.13
N ASP A 9 8.90 7.60 -7.93
CA ASP A 9 8.65 8.29 -6.67
C ASP A 9 7.20 8.76 -6.56
N LEU A 10 6.34 7.88 -6.03
CA LEU A 10 4.91 8.14 -5.84
C LEU A 10 4.59 8.81 -4.49
N PHE A 11 5.53 8.77 -3.54
CA PHE A 11 5.26 9.09 -2.13
C PHE A 11 6.13 10.22 -1.57
N GLY A 12 7.14 10.66 -2.32
CA GLY A 12 8.13 11.67 -1.90
C GLY A 12 7.61 13.10 -1.79
N SER A 13 6.38 13.38 -2.26
CA SER A 13 5.79 14.72 -2.16
C SER A 13 5.54 15.18 -0.72
N GLY A 14 5.38 14.25 0.23
CA GLY A 14 5.07 14.57 1.62
C GLY A 14 5.42 13.47 2.62
N PRO A 15 5.21 13.73 3.93
CA PRO A 15 5.54 12.77 4.97
C PRO A 15 4.65 11.52 4.86
N HIS A 16 5.28 10.36 4.99
CA HIS A 16 4.60 9.07 4.94
C HIS A 16 5.34 8.03 5.81
N ARG A 17 4.66 6.93 6.10
CA ARG A 17 5.16 5.82 6.93
C ARG A 17 4.75 4.49 6.32
N PHE A 18 5.65 3.53 6.42
CA PHE A 18 5.43 2.15 6.02
C PHE A 18 5.11 1.31 7.25
N SER A 19 4.14 0.41 7.11
CA SER A 19 3.82 -0.61 8.10
C SER A 19 3.65 -1.94 7.40
N VAL A 20 4.21 -2.99 8.00
CA VAL A 20 4.10 -4.36 7.50
C VAL A 20 2.93 -5.02 8.21
N GLY A 21 2.00 -5.59 7.44
CA GLY A 21 0.89 -6.34 7.99
C GLY A 21 1.30 -7.74 8.47
N PRO A 22 0.32 -8.58 8.84
CA PRO A 22 0.59 -9.93 9.29
C PRO A 22 1.37 -10.76 8.25
N ARG A 23 2.24 -11.64 8.76
CA ARG A 23 3.00 -12.64 7.97
C ARG A 23 2.90 -13.98 8.69
N GLY A 24 2.65 -15.06 7.96
CA GLY A 24 2.63 -16.40 8.57
C GLY A 24 1.68 -17.37 7.89
N GLN A 25 1.27 -18.38 8.64
CA GLN A 25 0.35 -19.42 8.19
C GLN A 25 -1.10 -19.04 8.53
N LEU A 26 -2.02 -19.18 7.56
CA LEU A 26 -3.44 -19.12 7.83
C LEU A 26 -3.88 -20.43 8.49
N ILE A 27 -4.44 -20.31 9.68
CA ILE A 27 -5.00 -21.42 10.46
C ILE A 27 -6.50 -21.18 10.60
N THR A 28 -7.30 -22.15 10.20
CA THR A 28 -8.78 -22.07 10.26
C THR A 28 -9.31 -23.22 11.09
N ALA A 29 -10.34 -22.97 11.90
CA ALA A 29 -11.01 -24.05 12.61
C ALA A 29 -11.71 -24.99 11.63
N ASN A 30 -11.70 -26.30 11.89
CA ASN A 30 -12.29 -27.31 11.01
C ASN A 30 -13.77 -27.07 10.73
N PHE A 31 -14.49 -26.49 11.70
CA PHE A 31 -15.88 -26.07 11.56
C PHE A 31 -16.12 -25.13 10.38
N PHE A 32 -15.22 -24.16 10.13
CA PHE A 32 -15.36 -23.22 9.01
C PHE A 32 -15.01 -23.84 7.66
N ASN A 33 -14.42 -25.04 7.65
CA ASN A 33 -14.09 -25.79 6.44
C ASN A 33 -15.12 -26.91 6.15
N GLY A 34 -16.28 -26.88 6.82
CA GLY A 34 -17.32 -27.90 6.67
C GLY A 34 -17.06 -29.22 7.41
N GLY A 35 -16.02 -29.28 8.26
CA GLY A 35 -15.73 -30.44 9.11
C GLY A 35 -16.50 -30.40 10.44
N GLY A 36 -16.98 -31.56 10.89
CA GLY A 36 -17.63 -31.73 12.19
C GLY A 36 -16.67 -31.98 13.35
N ASP A 37 -15.39 -32.20 13.05
CA ASP A 37 -14.38 -32.59 14.04
C ASP A 37 -13.76 -31.38 14.75
N ALA A 38 -13.34 -31.58 16.00
CA ALA A 38 -12.52 -30.61 16.71
C ALA A 38 -11.15 -30.44 16.03
N GLY A 39 -10.57 -29.24 16.15
CA GLY A 39 -9.22 -28.95 15.66
C GLY A 39 -9.18 -27.83 14.61
N SER A 40 -8.02 -27.73 13.96
CA SER A 40 -7.72 -26.67 13.00
C SER A 40 -6.92 -27.20 11.81
N THR A 41 -7.22 -26.67 10.63
CA THR A 41 -6.52 -26.96 9.38
C THR A 41 -5.61 -25.78 9.01
N LEU A 42 -4.39 -26.12 8.62
CA LEU A 42 -3.46 -25.21 7.98
C LEU A 42 -3.89 -24.96 6.52
N GLN A 43 -4.12 -23.70 6.14
CA GLN A 43 -4.61 -23.32 4.81
C GLN A 43 -3.51 -22.84 3.85
N GLY A 44 -2.29 -22.63 4.35
CA GLY A 44 -1.17 -22.10 3.58
C GLY A 44 -0.64 -20.79 4.17
N LEU A 45 0.36 -20.21 3.53
CA LEU A 45 0.90 -18.91 3.91
C LEU A 45 -0.09 -17.80 3.52
N ILE A 46 -0.27 -16.81 4.40
CA ILE A 46 -1.00 -15.60 4.03
C ILE A 46 -0.17 -14.74 3.08
N ALA A 47 -0.83 -14.19 2.07
CA ALA A 47 -0.30 -13.05 1.34
C ALA A 47 -0.06 -11.93 2.35
N TRP A 48 1.18 -11.47 2.44
CA TRP A 48 1.53 -10.42 3.39
C TRP A 48 1.51 -9.06 2.70
N GLN A 49 1.25 -8.04 3.50
CA GLN A 49 1.00 -6.69 2.98
C GLN A 49 1.98 -5.65 3.50
N VAL A 50 2.20 -4.61 2.70
CA VAL A 50 2.81 -3.35 3.14
C VAL A 50 1.77 -2.25 2.96
N VAL A 51 1.54 -1.50 4.02
CA VAL A 51 0.63 -0.36 4.01
C VAL A 51 1.44 0.92 4.16
N VAL A 52 1.29 1.82 3.20
CA VAL A 52 1.89 3.16 3.19
C VAL A 52 0.81 4.16 3.57
N LYS A 53 0.99 4.87 4.67
CA LYS A 53 0.11 5.95 5.10
C LYS A 53 0.87 7.26 5.06
N GLY A 54 0.32 8.28 4.42
CA GLY A 54 1.02 9.53 4.24
C GLY A 54 0.14 10.66 3.78
N ARG A 55 0.79 11.72 3.29
CA ARG A 55 0.09 12.84 2.63
C ARG A 55 0.77 13.18 1.32
N LEU A 56 -0.03 13.37 0.28
CA LEU A 56 0.42 14.05 -0.94
C LEU A 56 0.38 15.55 -0.66
N VAL A 57 1.43 16.27 -1.07
CA VAL A 57 1.56 17.71 -0.81
C VAL A 57 2.00 18.42 -2.08
N ALA A 58 1.33 19.52 -2.42
CA ALA A 58 1.64 20.31 -3.61
C ALA A 58 1.38 21.81 -3.38
N ALA A 59 1.98 22.65 -4.23
CA ALA A 59 1.82 24.11 -4.19
C ALA A 59 0.52 24.60 -4.88
N SER A 60 -0.17 23.73 -5.62
CA SER A 60 -1.42 24.04 -6.30
C SER A 60 -2.31 22.80 -6.38
N GLU A 61 -3.61 23.02 -6.58
CA GLU A 61 -4.57 21.93 -6.79
C GLU A 61 -4.24 21.09 -8.04
N ALA A 62 -3.82 21.74 -9.13
CA ALA A 62 -3.44 21.05 -10.36
C ALA A 62 -2.24 20.12 -10.14
N ALA A 63 -1.24 20.56 -9.38
CA ALA A 63 -0.10 19.72 -9.03
C ALA A 63 -0.50 18.58 -8.07
N LEU A 64 -1.42 18.82 -7.14
CA LEU A 64 -1.96 17.76 -6.29
C LEU A 64 -2.70 16.69 -7.11
N ASN A 65 -3.49 17.11 -8.10
CA ASN A 65 -4.16 16.18 -9.01
C ASN A 65 -3.16 15.41 -9.87
N ALA A 66 -2.09 16.04 -10.35
CA ALA A 66 -1.04 15.32 -11.08
C ALA A 66 -0.38 14.22 -10.22
N LEU A 67 -0.18 14.46 -8.93
CA LEU A 67 0.31 13.43 -8.01
C LEU A 67 -0.70 12.28 -7.84
N ARG A 68 -1.99 12.59 -7.71
CA ARG A 68 -3.06 11.57 -7.63
C ARG A 68 -3.10 10.70 -8.87
N GLU A 69 -3.12 11.31 -10.05
CA GLU A 69 -3.13 10.61 -11.32
C GLU A 69 -1.88 9.73 -11.50
N ALA A 70 -0.70 10.21 -11.06
CA ALA A 70 0.52 9.41 -11.09
C ALA A 70 0.43 8.15 -10.21
N VAL A 71 -0.22 8.24 -9.05
CA VAL A 71 -0.46 7.08 -8.18
C VAL A 71 -1.50 6.14 -8.80
N LEU A 72 -2.63 6.69 -9.27
CA LEU A 72 -3.71 5.91 -9.88
C LEU A 72 -3.27 5.20 -11.16
N ALA A 73 -2.36 5.79 -11.94
CA ALA A 73 -1.79 5.16 -13.13
C ALA A 73 -0.99 3.87 -12.82
N GLN A 74 -0.63 3.64 -11.55
CA GLN A 74 0.03 2.39 -11.12
C GLN A 74 -0.96 1.33 -10.62
N LEU A 75 -2.25 1.66 -10.49
CA LEU A 75 -3.30 0.70 -10.21
C LEU A 75 -3.79 0.09 -11.53
N GLU A 76 -3.39 -1.16 -11.77
CA GLU A 76 -3.75 -1.92 -12.96
C GLU A 76 -4.84 -2.94 -12.62
N ALA A 77 -5.71 -3.27 -13.59
CA ALA A 77 -6.76 -4.29 -13.41
C ALA A 77 -6.19 -5.66 -13.03
N THR A 78 -5.01 -5.98 -13.58
CA THR A 78 -4.18 -7.10 -13.14
C THR A 78 -2.92 -6.53 -12.49
N PRO A 79 -2.78 -6.60 -11.16
CA PRO A 79 -1.63 -6.01 -10.49
C PRO A 79 -0.32 -6.65 -10.95
N THR A 80 0.58 -5.83 -11.47
CA THR A 80 1.93 -6.25 -11.86
C THR A 80 2.91 -6.07 -10.68
N PRO A 81 3.60 -7.14 -10.25
CA PRO A 81 4.56 -7.07 -9.16
C PRO A 81 5.73 -6.13 -9.47
N GLY A 82 6.24 -5.46 -8.45
CA GLY A 82 7.42 -4.62 -8.53
C GLY A 82 8.09 -4.43 -7.18
N ASP A 83 9.23 -3.73 -7.20
CA ASP A 83 9.94 -3.41 -5.96
C ASP A 83 9.33 -2.18 -5.31
N LEU A 84 8.99 -2.31 -4.03
CA LEU A 84 8.61 -1.21 -3.15
C LEU A 84 9.80 -0.86 -2.24
N VAL A 85 10.23 0.39 -2.28
CA VAL A 85 11.39 0.88 -1.53
C VAL A 85 10.97 1.99 -0.58
N ASP A 86 11.38 1.92 0.69
CA ASP A 86 11.14 2.98 1.67
C ASP A 86 12.24 4.07 1.66
N THR A 87 12.00 5.14 2.42
CA THR A 87 12.95 6.25 2.60
C THR A 87 14.25 5.87 3.30
N HIS A 88 14.30 4.70 3.93
CA HIS A 88 15.44 4.16 4.67
C HIS A 88 16.21 3.09 3.88
N GLY A 89 15.82 2.83 2.62
CA GLY A 89 16.47 1.84 1.76
C GLY A 89 16.05 0.39 2.02
N ARG A 90 14.95 0.16 2.76
CA ARG A 90 14.35 -1.18 2.83
C ARG A 90 13.59 -1.43 1.54
N THR A 91 13.83 -2.60 0.97
CA THR A 91 13.19 -3.05 -0.26
C THR A 91 12.30 -4.25 0.02
N TRP A 92 11.09 -4.20 -0.51
CA TRP A 92 10.17 -5.31 -0.59
C TRP A 92 9.93 -5.65 -2.06
N SER A 93 10.51 -6.75 -2.50
CA SER A 93 10.36 -7.26 -3.87
C SER A 93 9.03 -7.97 -4.06
N GLY A 94 8.54 -8.02 -5.30
CA GLY A 94 7.32 -8.79 -5.64
C GLY A 94 6.04 -8.19 -5.08
N MET A 95 6.02 -6.89 -4.82
CA MET A 95 4.84 -6.18 -4.31
C MET A 95 3.92 -5.77 -5.45
N SER A 96 2.64 -6.07 -5.30
CA SER A 96 1.57 -5.64 -6.19
C SER A 96 0.79 -4.51 -5.55
N PHE A 97 0.55 -3.43 -6.28
CA PHE A 97 -0.25 -2.30 -5.79
C PHE A 97 -1.74 -2.60 -5.95
N VAL A 98 -2.49 -2.61 -4.84
CA VAL A 98 -3.86 -3.13 -4.83
C VAL A 98 -4.89 -2.04 -4.54
N THR A 99 -4.64 -1.17 -3.56
CA THR A 99 -5.60 -0.14 -3.19
C THR A 99 -4.92 1.19 -2.94
N PHE A 100 -5.50 2.27 -3.46
CA PHE A 100 -5.21 3.63 -3.05
C PHE A 100 -6.50 4.25 -2.51
N GLN A 101 -6.47 4.70 -1.26
CA GLN A 101 -7.59 5.38 -0.64
C GLN A 101 -7.16 6.77 -0.22
N GLU A 102 -7.82 7.79 -0.76
CA GLU A 102 -7.71 9.15 -0.27
C GLU A 102 -8.50 9.32 1.03
N GLY A 103 -7.95 10.10 1.94
CA GLY A 103 -8.63 10.57 3.15
C GLY A 103 -8.84 12.08 3.09
N ASP A 104 -8.84 12.70 4.26
CA ASP A 104 -9.17 14.11 4.38
C ASP A 104 -8.15 15.03 3.70
N ARG A 105 -8.72 15.95 2.92
CA ARG A 105 -8.00 17.09 2.36
C ARG A 105 -7.79 18.15 3.43
N VAL A 106 -6.59 18.71 3.47
CA VAL A 106 -6.24 19.83 4.32
C VAL A 106 -5.46 20.83 3.48
N ASP A 107 -5.99 22.03 3.38
CA ASP A 107 -5.29 23.15 2.74
C ASP A 107 -4.80 24.08 3.84
N ARG A 108 -3.49 24.32 3.90
CA ARG A 108 -2.88 25.27 4.86
C ARG A 108 -2.10 26.32 4.10
N GLY A 109 -2.61 27.56 4.13
CA GLY A 109 -2.00 28.66 3.40
C GLY A 109 -2.01 28.38 1.89
N ARG A 110 -0.83 28.36 1.27
CA ARG A 110 -0.65 28.06 -0.18
C ARG A 110 -0.29 26.60 -0.46
N VAL A 111 -0.43 25.72 0.52
CA VAL A 111 -0.07 24.31 0.41
C VAL A 111 -1.33 23.46 0.42
N TRP A 112 -1.45 22.62 -0.61
CA TRP A 112 -2.56 21.71 -0.86
C TRP A 112 -2.12 20.31 -0.46
N SER A 113 -2.94 19.62 0.32
CA SER A 113 -2.56 18.28 0.75
C SER A 113 -3.73 17.36 1.00
N VAL A 114 -3.55 16.07 0.69
CA VAL A 114 -4.54 15.02 0.96
C VAL A 114 -3.85 13.85 1.65
N SER A 115 -4.46 13.33 2.72
CA SER A 115 -3.96 12.09 3.32
C SER A 115 -4.29 10.90 2.43
N TYR A 116 -3.47 9.85 2.46
CA TYR A 116 -3.76 8.62 1.73
C TYR A 116 -3.36 7.38 2.52
N THR A 117 -3.96 6.27 2.13
CA THR A 117 -3.53 4.91 2.48
C THR A 117 -3.36 4.10 1.20
N ALA A 118 -2.14 3.64 0.94
CA ALA A 118 -1.80 2.77 -0.18
C ALA A 118 -1.47 1.36 0.36
N THR A 119 -2.06 0.32 -0.23
CA THR A 119 -1.85 -1.07 0.19
C THR A 119 -1.19 -1.87 -0.92
N PHE A 120 -0.13 -2.56 -0.55
CA PHE A 120 0.63 -3.45 -1.40
C PHE A 120 0.53 -4.87 -0.86
N LEU A 121 0.35 -5.85 -1.74
CA LEU A 121 0.30 -7.27 -1.41
C LEU A 121 1.43 -8.02 -2.12
N HIS A 122 2.05 -8.97 -1.42
CA HIS A 122 2.90 -9.96 -2.07
C HIS A 122 2.02 -11.15 -2.46
N LEU A 123 1.75 -11.28 -3.76
CA LEU A 123 0.93 -12.34 -4.35
C LEU A 123 1.77 -13.55 -4.78
#